data_AF-A0A498JPY2-F1
#
_entry.id   AF-A0A498JPY2-F1
#
_cell.length_a   1.000
_cell.length_b   1.000
_cell.length_c   1.000
_cell.angle_alpha   90.00
_cell.angle_beta   90.00
_cell.angle_gamma   90.00
#
_symmetry.space_group_name_H-M   'P 1'
#
loop_
_entity.id
_entity.type
_entity.pdbx_description
1 polymer ?
#
loop_
_entity_poly.entity_id
_entity_poly.type
_entity_poly.pdbx_seq_one_letter_code
_entity_poly.pdbx_strand_id
1 'polypeptide(L)'
;MPGNGHFFVEWKEHFVSQERGNCVVHYFLKDSSGESILAVVGTERIVRHMFYVVSEEFLQVHGIESFNSANFKWRSRREVVDWLTFMLSKQLIRGKKKKG
;
A
#
# COMPACT_ATOMS: atom_id res chain seq x y z
N MET A 1 18.40 -17.84 -7.79
CA MET A 1 19.06 -17.09 -6.70
C MET A 1 18.01 -16.19 -6.04
N PRO A 2 17.54 -16.44 -4.80
CA PRO A 2 16.66 -15.49 -4.11
C PRO A 2 17.53 -14.47 -3.37
N GLY A 3 18.30 -13.72 -4.13
CA GLY A 3 19.29 -12.75 -3.65
C GLY A 3 18.89 -11.36 -4.12
N ASN A 4 17.98 -10.75 -3.36
CA ASN A 4 17.79 -9.33 -3.14
C ASN A 4 16.42 -9.21 -2.49
N GLY A 5 16.38 -8.85 -1.20
CA GLY A 5 15.11 -8.59 -0.55
C GLY A 5 14.45 -7.44 -1.29
N HIS A 6 13.35 -7.69 -2.01
CA HIS A 6 12.50 -6.63 -2.53
C HIS A 6 11.88 -5.94 -1.32
N PHE A 7 12.53 -4.88 -0.84
CA PHE A 7 12.02 -4.00 0.19
C PHE A 7 11.56 -2.70 -0.44
N PHE A 8 10.49 -2.15 0.12
CA PHE A 8 9.99 -0.84 -0.29
C PHE A 8 10.87 0.25 0.32
N VAL A 9 11.18 1.26 -0.47
CA VAL A 9 12.03 2.39 -0.09
C VAL A 9 11.26 3.70 0.00
N GLU A 10 10.14 3.80 -0.70
CA GLU A 10 9.35 5.02 -0.81
C GLU A 10 7.89 4.68 -1.10
N TRP A 11 6.97 5.59 -0.74
CA TRP A 11 5.62 5.60 -1.26
C TRP A 11 5.27 6.99 -1.82
N LYS A 12 4.36 7.04 -2.81
CA LYS A 12 3.87 8.29 -3.41
C LYS A 12 2.35 8.33 -3.43
N GLU A 13 1.81 9.53 -3.29
CA GLU A 13 0.39 9.85 -3.46
C GLU A 13 0.18 10.54 -4.82
N HIS A 14 -0.84 10.12 -5.57
CA HIS A 14 -1.18 10.68 -6.87
C HIS A 14 -2.70 10.81 -7.03
N PHE A 15 -3.20 12.03 -7.17
CA PHE A 15 -4.61 12.25 -7.47
C PHE A 15 -4.89 11.97 -8.95
N VAL A 16 -5.80 11.05 -9.20
CA VAL A 16 -6.33 10.73 -10.54
C VAL A 16 -7.50 11.65 -10.88
N SER A 17 -8.35 11.93 -9.89
CA SER A 17 -9.44 12.91 -9.99
C SER A 17 -9.57 13.66 -8.66
N GLN A 18 -9.86 14.95 -8.72
CA GLN A 18 -10.11 15.80 -7.54
C GLN A 18 -11.51 16.41 -7.54
N GLU A 19 -12.38 15.95 -8.44
CA GLU A 19 -13.74 16.44 -8.54
C GLU A 19 -14.55 16.09 -7.29
N ARG A 20 -15.33 17.05 -6.78
CA ARG A 20 -16.17 16.83 -5.60
C ARG A 20 -17.26 15.81 -5.92
N GLY A 21 -17.30 14.72 -5.16
CA GLY A 21 -18.18 13.57 -5.36
C GLY A 21 -17.53 12.42 -6.15
N ASN A 22 -16.41 12.65 -6.83
CA ASN A 22 -15.73 11.70 -7.72
C ASN A 22 -14.21 11.70 -7.52
N CYS A 23 -13.72 12.11 -6.35
CA CYS A 23 -12.28 12.18 -6.11
C CYS A 23 -11.67 10.77 -6.05
N VAL A 24 -10.55 10.59 -6.74
CA VAL A 24 -9.79 9.33 -6.82
C VAL A 24 -8.33 9.63 -6.58
N VAL A 25 -7.72 8.88 -5.65
CA VAL A 25 -6.31 9.01 -5.27
C VAL A 25 -5.66 7.63 -5.26
N HIS A 26 -4.51 7.52 -5.90
CA HIS A 26 -3.69 6.33 -5.93
C HIS A 26 -2.48 6.50 -5.02
N TYR A 27 -2.12 5.43 -4.32
CA TYR A 27 -0.89 5.35 -3.56
C TYR A 27 -0.02 4.24 -4.12
N PHE A 28 1.22 4.58 -4.43
CA PHE A 28 2.20 3.66 -4.99
C PHE A 28 3.27 3.33 -3.96
N LEU A 29 3.76 2.09 -3.97
CA LEU A 29 4.95 1.68 -3.25
C LEU A 29 6.08 1.44 -4.25
N LYS A 30 7.26 1.98 -3.98
CA LYS A 30 8.45 1.82 -4.82
C LYS A 30 9.44 0.88 -4.14
N ASP A 31 9.93 -0.10 -4.88
CA ASP A 31 10.93 -1.05 -4.39
C ASP A 31 12.37 -0.54 -4.58
N SER A 32 13.32 -1.27 -3.98
CA SER A 32 14.75 -0.98 -4.08
C SER A 32 15.33 -1.05 -5.49
N SER A 33 14.64 -1.71 -6.43
CA SER A 33 15.03 -1.81 -7.84
C SER A 33 14.57 -0.60 -8.65
N GLY A 34 13.69 0.22 -8.08
CA GLY A 34 13.13 1.41 -8.72
C GLY A 34 11.69 1.21 -9.22
N GLU A 35 11.16 0.00 -9.18
CA GLU A 35 9.85 -0.35 -9.70
C GLU A 35 8.76 0.09 -8.73
N SER A 36 7.66 0.62 -9.27
CA SER A 36 6.52 1.09 -8.48
C SER A 36 5.29 0.24 -8.74
N ILE A 37 4.60 -0.15 -7.68
CA ILE A 37 3.35 -0.91 -7.74
C ILE A 37 2.21 -0.08 -7.16
N LEU A 38 1.03 -0.10 -7.78
CA LEU A 38 -0.16 0.50 -7.19
C LEU A 38 -0.51 -0.28 -5.93
N ALA A 39 -0.49 0.37 -4.76
CA ALA A 39 -0.70 -0.31 -3.48
C ALA A 39 -2.12 -0.09 -2.94
N VAL A 40 -2.62 1.14 -3.00
CA VAL A 40 -3.93 1.51 -2.43
C VAL A 40 -4.65 2.46 -3.37
N VAL A 41 -5.96 2.28 -3.49
CA VAL A 41 -6.88 3.16 -4.23
C VAL A 41 -7.85 3.79 -3.24
N GLY A 42 -7.82 5.11 -3.14
CA GLY A 42 -8.80 5.95 -2.46
C GLY A 42 -9.86 6.45 -3.43
N THR A 43 -11.14 6.30 -3.07
CA THR A 43 -12.28 6.73 -3.88
C THR A 43 -13.32 7.42 -3.02
N GLU A 44 -13.93 8.48 -3.55
CA GLU A 44 -15.14 9.06 -3.01
C GLU A 44 -16.33 8.19 -3.41
N ARG A 45 -16.99 7.54 -2.44
CA ARG A 45 -18.26 6.83 -2.70
C ARG A 45 -19.49 7.66 -2.35
N ILE A 46 -19.30 8.57 -1.39
CA ILE A 46 -20.26 9.56 -0.93
C ILE A 46 -19.47 10.85 -0.76
N VAL A 47 -20.06 12.00 -1.08
CA VAL A 47 -19.40 13.31 -0.97
C VAL A 47 -18.73 13.49 0.41
N ARG A 48 -17.45 13.84 0.41
CA ARG A 48 -16.55 13.98 1.57
C ARG A 48 -16.26 12.68 2.34
N HIS A 49 -16.66 11.53 1.83
CA HIS A 49 -16.39 10.22 2.42
C HIS A 49 -15.52 9.38 1.49
N MET A 50 -14.23 9.48 1.75
CA MET A 50 -13.22 8.63 1.12
C MET A 50 -13.26 7.21 1.68
N PHE A 51 -13.00 6.26 0.79
CA PHE A 51 -12.75 4.87 1.11
C PHE A 51 -11.46 4.45 0.43
N TYR A 52 -10.61 3.76 1.16
CA TYR A 52 -9.34 3.29 0.64
C TYR A 52 -9.31 1.78 0.65
N VAL A 53 -8.87 1.17 -0.43
CA VAL A 53 -8.73 -0.28 -0.55
C VAL A 53 -7.37 -0.65 -1.11
N VAL A 54 -6.78 -1.75 -0.65
CA VAL A 54 -5.59 -2.30 -1.29
C VAL A 54 -5.93 -2.69 -2.73
N SER A 55 -5.03 -2.39 -3.65
CA SER A 55 -5.21 -2.68 -5.07
C SER A 55 -5.14 -4.19 -5.34
N GLU A 56 -5.81 -4.64 -6.39
CA GLU A 56 -5.70 -6.01 -6.85
C GLU A 56 -4.26 -6.36 -7.30
N GLU A 57 -3.60 -5.41 -7.99
CA GLU A 57 -2.21 -5.54 -8.45
C GLU A 57 -1.27 -5.90 -7.30
N PHE A 58 -1.38 -5.18 -6.18
CA PHE A 58 -0.58 -5.43 -5.00
C PHE A 58 -0.87 -6.80 -4.38
N LEU A 59 -2.14 -7.21 -4.31
CA LEU A 59 -2.54 -8.50 -3.75
C LEU A 59 -2.04 -9.67 -4.61
N GLN A 60 -2.04 -9.53 -5.93
CA GLN A 60 -1.53 -10.56 -6.85
C GLN A 60 -0.02 -10.77 -6.69
N VAL A 61 0.75 -9.69 -6.52
CA VAL A 61 2.23 -9.76 -6.41
C VAL A 61 2.68 -10.19 -5.00
N HIS A 62 2.01 -9.72 -3.95
CA HIS A 62 2.48 -9.89 -2.57
C HIS A 62 1.65 -10.88 -1.72
N GLY A 63 0.53 -11.38 -2.24
CA GLY A 63 -0.30 -12.42 -1.63
C GLY A 63 -1.16 -11.95 -0.44
N ILE A 64 -2.34 -12.54 -0.30
CA ILE A 64 -3.29 -12.28 0.81
C ILE A 64 -2.78 -12.88 2.14
N GLU A 65 -1.99 -13.95 2.08
CA GLU A 65 -1.60 -14.75 3.25
C GLU A 65 -0.69 -14.02 4.26
N SER A 66 -0.12 -12.86 3.88
CA SER A 66 0.77 -12.09 4.76
C SER A 66 0.05 -11.06 5.65
N PHE A 67 -1.24 -10.81 5.44
CA PHE A 67 -1.96 -9.69 6.06
C PHE A 67 -3.44 -10.00 6.21
N ASN A 68 -3.97 -9.88 7.44
CA ASN A 68 -5.39 -10.07 7.73
C ASN A 68 -6.26 -9.23 6.78
N SER A 69 -7.08 -9.88 5.96
CA SER A 69 -7.87 -9.28 4.89
C SER A 69 -8.89 -8.24 5.36
N ALA A 70 -9.29 -8.29 6.63
CA ALA A 70 -10.10 -7.26 7.28
C ALA A 70 -9.41 -5.88 7.37
N ASN A 71 -8.08 -5.82 7.22
CA ASN A 71 -7.28 -4.60 7.32
C ASN A 71 -7.05 -3.89 5.98
N PHE A 72 -7.61 -4.37 4.87
CA PHE A 72 -7.35 -3.80 3.55
C PHE A 72 -8.38 -2.76 3.09
N LYS A 73 -9.23 -2.29 4.01
CA LYS A 73 -10.20 -1.24 3.74
C LYS A 73 -10.16 -0.20 4.85
N TRP A 74 -9.78 1.03 4.51
CA TRP A 74 -9.65 2.13 5.46
C TRP A 74 -10.66 3.24 5.21
N ARG A 75 -10.95 4.01 6.26
CA ARG A 75 -11.87 5.16 6.21
C ARG A 75 -11.16 6.50 6.33
N SER A 76 -9.88 6.50 6.68
CA SER A 76 -9.07 7.70 6.78
C SER A 76 -7.77 7.59 6.00
N ARG A 77 -7.32 8.72 5.45
CA ARG A 77 -6.00 8.85 4.83
C ARG A 77 -4.87 8.50 5.81
N ARG A 78 -5.06 8.80 7.10
CA ARG A 78 -4.08 8.52 8.14
C ARG A 78 -3.76 7.02 8.23
N GLU A 79 -4.77 6.17 8.28
CA GLU A 79 -4.57 4.71 8.32
C GLU A 79 -3.80 4.19 7.09
N VAL A 80 -4.07 4.75 5.92
CA VAL A 80 -3.34 4.42 4.68
C VAL A 80 -1.87 4.81 4.80
N VAL A 81 -1.58 6.04 5.24
CA VAL A 81 -0.21 6.54 5.41
C VAL A 81 0.54 5.74 6.47
N ASP A 82 -0.11 5.40 7.59
CA ASP A 82 0.46 4.57 8.64
C ASP A 82 0.81 3.18 8.09
N TRP A 83 -0.07 2.58 7.28
CA TRP A 83 0.20 1.29 6.62
C TRP A 83 1.33 1.38 5.60
N LEU A 84 1.36 2.39 4.73
CA LEU A 84 2.43 2.58 3.74
C LEU A 84 3.80 2.78 4.44
N THR A 85 3.83 3.56 5.50
CA THR A 85 5.03 3.78 6.31
C THR A 85 5.46 2.51 7.04
N PHE A 86 4.50 1.72 7.52
CA PHE A 86 4.77 0.40 8.06
C PHE A 86 5.36 -0.54 6.99
N MET A 87 4.92 -0.47 5.73
CA MET A 87 5.49 -1.28 4.65
C MET A 87 6.97 -0.96 4.36
N LEU A 88 7.38 0.31 4.54
CA LEU A 88 8.79 0.69 4.48
C LEU A 88 9.60 0.13 5.67
N SER A 89 9.00 0.03 6.86
CA SER A 89 9.70 -0.40 8.09
C SER A 89 9.64 -1.91 8.39
N LYS A 90 8.60 -2.64 7.96
CA LYS A 90 8.37 -4.07 8.21
C LYS A 90 9.53 -4.96 7.73
N GLN A 91 10.34 -4.46 6.79
CA GLN A 91 11.45 -5.19 6.19
C GLN A 91 12.67 -5.35 7.12
N LEU A 92 12.71 -4.64 8.27
CA LEU A 92 13.69 -4.88 9.34
C LEU A 92 13.39 -6.16 10.17
N ILE A 93 12.13 -6.62 10.21
CA ILE A 93 11.71 -7.71 11.10
C ILE A 93 11.87 -9.08 10.41
N ARG A 94 11.69 -9.15 9.08
CA ARG A 94 11.81 -10.41 8.31
C ARG A 94 13.24 -10.96 8.25
N GLY A 95 14.25 -10.11 8.47
CA GLY A 95 15.66 -10.51 8.60
C GLY A 95 16.02 -11.19 9.92
N LYS A 96 15.22 -11.04 10.99
CA LYS A 96 15.52 -11.64 12.30
C LYS A 96 15.00 -13.06 12.50
N LYS A 97 14.08 -13.55 11.67
CA LYS A 97 13.48 -14.89 11.83
C LYS A 97 14.28 -16.03 11.17
N LYS A 98 15.42 -15.73 10.53
CA LYS A 98 16.33 -16.72 9.90
C LYS A 98 17.54 -17.11 10.76
N LYS A 99 17.64 -16.64 12.00
CA LYS A 99 18.62 -17.10 12.99
C LYS A 99 17.88 -17.53 14.26
N GLY A 100 17.40 -18.77 14.24
CA GLY A 100 16.86 -19.50 15.38
C GLY A 100 17.04 -20.97 15.06
#